data_AF-A0A7X9FKM2-F1
#
_entry.id   AF-A0A7X9FKM2-F1
#
_cell.length_a   1.000
_cell.length_b   1.000
_cell.length_c   1.000
_cell.angle_alpha   90.00
_cell.angle_beta   90.00
_cell.angle_gamma   90.00
#
_symmetry.space_group_name_H-M   'P 1'
#
loop_
_entity.id
_entity.type
_entity.pdbx_description
1 polymer ?
#
loop_
_entity_poly.entity_id
_entity_poly.type
_entity_poly.pdbx_seq_one_letter_code
_entity_poly.pdbx_strand_id
1 'polypeptide(L)' 'MLPPGAAYIWALPATAVALTVAGALIYQAGQTCYQPMMMGDQVVYQPIPCP' A
#
# COMPACT_ATOMS: atom_id res chain seq x y z
N MET A 1 8.07 -14.29 2.18
CA MET A 1 7.21 -14.61 3.35
C MET A 1 6.34 -13.41 3.63
N LEU A 2 5.02 -13.49 3.38
CA LEU A 2 4.12 -12.39 3.76
C LEU A 2 3.96 -12.40 5.29
N PRO A 3 3.98 -11.25 5.97
CA PRO A 3 3.63 -11.19 7.37
C PRO A 3 2.15 -11.61 7.54
N PRO A 4 1.85 -12.66 8.32
CA PRO A 4 0.49 -13.08 8.59
C PRO A 4 -0.20 -12.01 9.45
N GLY A 5 -1.31 -11.45 8.96
CA GLY A 5 -2.17 -10.52 9.71
C GLY A 5 -2.25 -9.08 9.22
N ALA A 6 -1.49 -8.67 8.19
CA ALA A 6 -1.71 -7.36 7.60
C ALA A 6 -3.01 -7.35 6.77
N ALA A 7 -3.89 -6.38 7.04
CA ALA A 7 -5.14 -6.20 6.30
C ALA A 7 -4.85 -5.63 4.91
N TYR A 8 -4.55 -6.48 3.93
CA TYR A 8 -4.33 -6.07 2.54
C TYR A 8 -5.63 -5.63 1.89
N ILE A 9 -5.55 -4.63 1.02
CA ILE A 9 -6.68 -4.21 0.18
C ILE A 9 -6.34 -4.40 -1.30
N TRP A 10 -7.36 -4.74 -2.09
CA TRP A 10 -7.23 -4.99 -3.53
C TRP A 10 -7.42 -3.71 -4.38
N ALA A 11 -7.96 -2.67 -3.76
CA ALA A 11 -8.17 -1.37 -4.37
C ALA A 11 -7.90 -0.28 -3.34
N LEU A 12 -7.26 0.80 -3.78
CA LEU A 12 -7.03 1.97 -2.96
C LEU A 12 -8.33 2.79 -2.82
N PRO A 13 -8.49 3.54 -1.72
CA PRO A 13 -9.50 4.59 -1.63
C PRO A 13 -9.37 5.57 -2.81
N ALA A 14 -10.49 6.10 -3.30
CA ALA A 14 -10.48 7.06 -4.41
C ALA A 14 -9.72 8.36 -4.09
N THR A 15 -9.53 8.66 -2.80
CA THR A 15 -8.78 9.81 -2.29
C THR A 15 -7.28 9.54 -2.15
N ALA A 16 -6.80 8.33 -2.48
CA ALA A 16 -5.40 7.97 -2.34
C ALA A 16 -4.52 8.77 -3.32
N VAL A 17 -3.44 9.34 -2.82
CA VAL A 17 -2.43 10.05 -3.62
C VAL A 17 -1.17 9.21 -3.73
N ALA A 18 -0.58 9.17 -4.92
CA ALA A 18 0.70 8.51 -5.15
C ALA A 18 1.85 9.41 -4.66
N LEU A 19 2.72 8.86 -3.81
CA LEU A 19 3.91 9.48 -3.26
C LEU A 19 5.13 8.65 -3.64
N THR A 20 6.22 9.33 -3.98
CA THR A 20 7.51 8.67 -4.18
C THR A 20 8.45 9.06 -3.05
N VAL A 21 8.79 8.10 -2.19
CA VAL A 21 9.63 8.31 -1.00
C VAL A 21 10.88 7.49 -1.13
N ALA A 22 12.05 8.15 -1.23
CA ALA A 22 13.34 7.50 -1.43
C ALA A 22 13.36 6.48 -2.61
N GLY A 23 12.58 6.76 -3.67
CA GLY A 23 12.45 5.88 -4.84
C GLY A 23 11.39 4.77 -4.72
N ALA A 24 10.72 4.62 -3.57
CA ALA A 24 9.60 3.71 -3.39
C ALA A 24 8.26 4.41 -3.67
N LEU A 25 7.38 3.75 -4.41
CA LEU A 25 6.01 4.20 -4.64
C LEU A 25 5.12 3.80 -3.46
N ILE A 26 4.50 4.78 -2.82
CA ILE A 26 3.57 4.62 -1.69
C ILE A 26 2.28 5.37 -2.04
N TYR A 27 1.13 4.90 -1.58
CA TYR A 27 -0.14 5.59 -1.73
C TYR A 27 -0.68 6.04 -0.38
N GLN A 28 -0.96 7.33 -0.21
CA GLN A 28 -1.50 7.87 1.05
C GLN A 28 -2.98 8.19 0.91
N ALA A 29 -3.82 7.66 1.81
CA ALA A 29 -5.21 8.07 1.95
C ALA A 29 -5.48 8.49 3.40
N GLY A 30 -5.59 9.80 3.64
CA GLY A 30 -5.69 10.34 4.99
C GLY A 30 -4.43 10.06 5.81
N GLN A 31 -4.59 9.34 6.92
CA GLN A 31 -3.48 8.95 7.82
C GLN A 31 -2.92 7.56 7.55
N THR A 32 -3.47 6.84 6.56
CA THR A 32 -3.02 5.49 6.20
C THR A 32 -2.21 5.55 4.92
N CYS A 33 -1.03 4.93 4.94
CA CYS A 33 -0.20 4.76 3.76
C CYS A 33 -0.24 3.30 3.31
N TYR A 34 -0.07 3.10 2.01
CA TYR A 34 -0.22 1.82 1.35
C TYR A 34 0.96 1.55 0.43
N GLN A 35 1.59 0.39 0.58
CA GLN A 35 2.64 -0.05 -0.32
C GLN A 35 2.10 -1.10 -1.28
N PRO A 36 2.30 -0.96 -2.61
CA PRO A 36 1.94 -1.99 -3.57
C PRO A 36 2.85 -3.21 -3.38
N MET A 37 2.27 -4.41 -3.45
CA MET A 37 2.99 -5.68 -3.49
C MET A 37 2.33 -6.63 -4.48
N MET A 38 3.11 -7.60 -4.98
CA MET A 38 2.56 -8.71 -5.76
C MET A 38 2.09 -9.84 -4.84
N MET A 39 0.83 -10.25 -4.99
CA MET A 39 0.26 -11.44 -4.38
C MET A 39 -0.19 -12.38 -5.50
N GLY A 40 0.68 -13.32 -5.88
CA GLY A 40 0.52 -14.08 -7.13
C GLY A 40 0.66 -13.15 -8.34
N ASP A 41 -0.36 -13.14 -9.21
CA ASP A 41 -0.40 -12.31 -10.42
C ASP A 41 -1.13 -10.97 -10.23
N GLN A 42 -1.50 -10.63 -9.00
CA GLN A 42 -2.27 -9.42 -8.70
C GLN A 42 -1.48 -8.46 -7.81
N VAL A 43 -1.69 -7.16 -8.02
CA VAL A 43 -1.19 -6.13 -7.12
C VAL A 43 -2.18 -5.96 -5.96
N VAL A 44 -1.67 -6.04 -4.74
CA VAL A 44 -2.41 -5.69 -3.51
C VAL A 44 -1.67 -4.61 -2.75
N TYR A 45 -2.37 -3.93 -1.87
CA TYR A 45 -1.86 -2.77 -1.14
C TYR A 45 -1.79 -3.09 0.34
N GLN A 46 -0.59 -3.01 0.91
CA GLN A 46 -0.36 -3.21 2.35
C GLN A 46 -0.50 -1.90 3.10
N PRO A 47 -1.33 -1.81 4.14
CA PRO A 47 -1.28 -0.69 5.05
C PRO A 47 0.07 -0.68 5.79
N ILE A 48 0.76 0.45 5.73
CA ILE A 48 2.03 0.71 6.39
C ILE A 48 1.93 2.03 7.18
N PRO A 49 2.79 2.24 8.19
CA PRO A 49 3.00 3.57 8.74
C PRO A 49 3.40 4.54 7.62
N CYS A 50 2.81 5.73 7.62
CA CYS A 50 3.25 6.78 6.70
C CYS A 50 4.69 7.19 7.05
N PRO A 51 5.56 7.37 6.04
CA PRO A 51 6.91 7.89 6.24
C PRO A 51 6.91 9.35 6.70
#